data_AF-A0A8T5E769-F1
#
_entry.id   AF-A0A8T5E769-F1
#
_cell.length_a   1.000
_cell.length_b   1.000
_cell.length_c   1.000
_cell.angle_alpha   90.00
_cell.angle_beta   90.00
_cell.angle_gamma   90.00
#
_symmetry.space_group_name_H-M   'P 1'
#
loop_
_entity.id
_entity.type
_entity.pdbx_description
1 polymer ?
#
loop_
_entity_poly.entity_id
_entity_poly.type
_entity_poly.pdbx_seq_one_letter_code
_entity_poly.pdbx_strand_id
1 'polypeptide(L)' 'FNNVYYSFSPIIADMERENPMFKEVVKAGLTPMLSSLSIMENADSESEVLGLGLSVIALNLGMYLGLPAIVLVQIRKKF' A
#
# COMPACT_ATOMS: atom_id res chain seq x y z
N PHE A 1 -10.37 6.49 -6.47
CA PHE A 1 -10.51 6.38 -5.02
C PHE A 1 -10.14 7.77 -4.50
N ASN A 2 -11.09 8.57 -3.98
CA ASN A 2 -10.95 10.04 -3.72
C ASN A 2 -10.84 10.93 -5.00
N ASN A 3 -11.56 12.07 -5.03
CA ASN A 3 -11.54 13.04 -6.12
C ASN A 3 -10.18 13.74 -6.26
N VAL A 4 -9.50 13.96 -5.14
CA VAL A 4 -8.17 14.56 -5.10
C VAL A 4 -7.16 13.65 -5.83
N TYR A 5 -7.16 12.36 -5.54
CA TYR A 5 -6.31 11.38 -6.23
C TYR A 5 -6.53 11.35 -7.75
N TYR A 6 -7.79 11.43 -8.21
CA TYR A 6 -8.11 11.46 -9.64
C TYR A 6 -7.70 12.74 -10.34
N SER A 7 -7.61 13.86 -9.61
CA SER A 7 -7.03 15.10 -10.17
C SER A 7 -5.51 15.00 -10.39
N PHE A 8 -4.81 14.22 -9.57
CA PHE A 8 -3.36 14.01 -9.69
C PHE A 8 -2.98 12.92 -10.69
N SER A 9 -3.90 12.00 -11.00
CA SER A 9 -3.66 10.93 -11.97
C SER A 9 -4.89 10.63 -12.83
N PRO A 10 -5.20 11.48 -13.83
CA PRO A 10 -6.38 11.32 -14.69
C PRO A 10 -6.37 10.02 -15.49
N ILE A 11 -5.19 9.63 -15.99
CA ILE A 11 -5.02 8.41 -16.81
C ILE A 11 -5.33 7.15 -15.98
N ILE A 12 -4.83 7.09 -14.75
CA ILE A 12 -5.12 5.97 -13.85
C ILE A 12 -6.61 5.97 -13.46
N ALA A 13 -7.23 7.14 -13.33
CA ALA A 13 -8.66 7.26 -13.06
C ALA A 13 -9.54 6.68 -14.17
N ASP A 14 -9.14 6.82 -15.43
CA ASP A 14 -9.84 6.22 -16.57
C ASP A 14 -9.62 4.70 -16.60
N MET A 15 -8.38 4.23 -16.39
CA MET A 15 -8.07 2.79 -16.30
C MET A 15 -8.80 2.08 -15.14
N GLU A 16 -8.94 2.74 -13.99
CA GLU A 16 -9.71 2.22 -12.85
C GLU A 16 -11.21 2.15 -13.12
N ARG A 17 -11.74 3.02 -13.99
CA ARG A 17 -13.15 3.01 -14.40
C ARG A 17 -13.44 1.89 -15.39
N GLU A 18 -12.47 1.56 -16.24
CA GLU A 18 -12.59 0.46 -17.22
C GLU A 18 -12.39 -0.92 -16.59
N ASN A 19 -11.48 -1.06 -15.61
CA ASN A 19 -11.17 -2.35 -15.01
C ASN A 19 -11.22 -2.32 -13.47
N PRO A 20 -12.25 -2.95 -12.85
CA PRO A 20 -12.37 -3.05 -11.40
C PRO A 20 -11.19 -3.77 -10.71
N MET A 21 -10.57 -4.75 -11.38
CA MET A 21 -9.39 -5.44 -10.84
C MET A 21 -8.17 -4.53 -10.80
N PHE A 22 -8.02 -3.63 -11.77
CA PHE A 22 -6.93 -2.68 -11.77
C PHE A 22 -7.03 -1.72 -10.57
N LYS A 23 -8.25 -1.27 -10.25
CA LYS A 23 -8.53 -0.48 -9.04
C LYS A 23 -8.13 -1.18 -7.75
N GLU A 24 -8.39 -2.48 -7.62
CA GLU A 24 -7.98 -3.27 -6.46
C GLU A 24 -6.45 -3.34 -6.32
N VAL A 25 -5.74 -3.59 -7.43
CA VAL A 25 -4.26 -3.64 -7.45
C VAL A 25 -3.66 -2.29 -7.07
N VAL A 26 -4.17 -1.20 -7.64
CA VAL A 26 -3.70 0.15 -7.33
C VAL A 26 -3.98 0.50 -5.87
N LYS A 27 -5.17 0.17 -5.36
CA LYS A 27 -5.49 0.33 -3.93
C LYS A 27 -4.55 -0.47 -3.04
N ALA A 28 -4.28 -1.72 -3.37
CA ALA A 28 -3.36 -2.57 -2.60
C ALA A 28 -1.93 -1.99 -2.58
N GLY A 29 -1.48 -1.41 -3.70
CA GLY A 29 -0.19 -0.72 -3.79
C GLY A 29 -0.11 0.60 -3.00
N LEU A 30 -1.19 1.38 -2.97
CA LEU A 30 -1.24 2.67 -2.27
C LEU A 30 -1.51 2.55 -0.77
N THR A 31 -2.21 1.49 -0.33
CA THR A 31 -2.50 1.20 1.08
C THR A 31 -1.28 1.31 2.02
N PRO A 32 -0.12 0.69 1.75
CA PRO A 32 1.06 0.79 2.62
C PRO A 32 1.57 2.22 2.75
N MET A 33 1.60 2.98 1.65
CA MET A 33 2.07 4.37 1.67
C MET A 33 1.12 5.26 2.46
N LEU A 34 -0.19 5.15 2.22
CA LEU A 34 -1.22 5.90 2.95
C LEU A 34 -1.23 5.53 4.43
N SER A 35 -1.11 4.24 4.76
CA SER A 35 -0.99 3.78 6.14
C SER A 35 0.28 4.35 6.79
N SER A 36 1.42 4.33 6.10
CA SER A 36 2.68 4.87 6.63
C SER A 36 2.57 6.36 6.94
N LEU A 37 1.96 7.14 6.04
CA LEU A 37 1.74 8.57 6.24
C LEU A 37 0.84 8.82 7.46
N SER A 38 -0.29 8.11 7.55
CA SER A 38 -1.21 8.26 8.69
C SER A 38 -0.57 7.86 10.03
N ILE A 39 0.28 6.83 10.02
CA ILE A 39 1.00 6.38 11.22
C ILE A 39 2.00 7.45 11.66
N MET A 40 2.76 8.05 10.74
CA MET A 40 3.73 9.09 11.06
C MET A 40 3.08 10.42 11.47
N GLU A 41 1.90 10.74 10.95
CA GLU A 41 1.14 11.94 11.34
C GLU A 41 0.68 11.91 12.80
N ASN A 42 0.49 10.71 13.38
CA ASN A 42 0.12 10.54 14.79
C ASN A 42 1.33 10.54 15.75
N ALA A 43 2.54 10.80 15.26
CA ALA A 43 3.74 10.83 16.09
C ALA A 43 3.95 12.23 16.67
N ASP A 44 3.48 12.47 17.90
CA ASP A 44 3.56 13.78 18.57
C ASP A 44 4.89 13.99 19.34
N SER A 45 5.71 12.94 19.47
CA SER A 45 6.99 12.97 20.19
C SER A 45 8.11 12.21 19.47
N GLU A 46 9.37 12.57 19.71
CA GLU A 46 10.54 11.90 19.09
C GLU A 46 10.58 10.39 19.37
N SER A 47 10.16 9.98 20.57
CA SER A 47 10.07 8.57 20.94
C SER A 47 8.98 7.84 20.14
N GLU A 48 7.85 8.48 19.87
CA GLU A 48 6.80 7.92 19.01
C GLU A 48 7.24 7.89 17.55
N VAL A 49 7.97 8.89 17.07
CA VAL A 49 8.55 8.87 15.71
C VAL A 49 9.45 7.65 15.52
N LEU A 50 10.24 7.26 16.54
CA LEU A 50 11.06 6.04 16.47
C LEU A 50 10.21 4.77 16.51
N GLY A 51 9.23 4.68 17.42
CA GLY A 51 8.36 3.50 17.55
C GLY A 51 7.48 3.29 16.32
N LEU A 52 6.88 4.36 15.80
CA LEU A 52 6.03 4.37 14.62
C LEU A 52 6.87 4.26 13.34
N GLY A 53 8.08 4.81 13.32
CA GLY A 53 9.03 4.59 12.22
C GLY A 53 9.42 3.12 12.07
N LEU A 54 9.67 2.41 13.18
CA LEU A 54 9.93 0.96 13.18
C LEU A 54 8.71 0.16 12.71
N SER A 55 7.50 0.55 13.10
CA SER A 55 6.28 -0.12 12.65
C SER A 55 6.03 0.07 11.16
N VAL A 56 6.31 1.27 10.61
CA VAL A 56 6.28 1.56 9.18
C VAL A 56 7.28 0.71 8.40
N ILE A 57 8.51 0.55 8.92
CA ILE A 57 9.52 -0.33 8.31
C ILE A 57 9.04 -1.79 8.30
N ALA A 58 8.51 -2.28 9.42
CA ALA A 58 7.97 -3.63 9.52
C ALA A 58 6.79 -3.85 8.56
N LEU A 59 5.91 -2.86 8.42
CA LEU A 59 4.76 -2.89 7.50
C LEU A 59 5.22 -2.94 6.04
N ASN A 60 6.18 -2.09 5.65
CA ASN A 60 6.77 -2.10 4.32
C ASN A 60 7.45 -3.45 4.04
N LEU A 61 8.30 -3.95 4.93
CA LEU A 61 8.95 -5.26 4.77
C LEU A 61 7.92 -6.39 4.66
N GLY A 62 6.92 -6.40 5.54
CA GLY A 62 5.86 -7.41 5.55
C GLY A 62 5.08 -7.44 4.24
N MET A 63 4.79 -6.29 3.66
CA MET A 63 4.10 -6.22 2.38
C MET A 63 4.99 -6.54 1.18
N TYR A 64 6.17 -5.92 1.08
CA TYR A 64 7.08 -6.12 -0.06
C TYR A 64 7.68 -7.52 -0.12
N LEU A 65 7.81 -8.21 1.02
CA LEU A 65 8.27 -9.60 1.07
C LEU A 65 7.11 -10.59 1.13
N GLY A 66 6.07 -10.29 1.93
CA GLY A 66 4.95 -11.19 2.18
C GLY A 66 4.07 -11.43 0.96
N LEU A 67 3.69 -10.39 0.22
CA LEU A 67 2.88 -10.55 -1.00
C LEU A 67 3.60 -11.42 -2.04
N PRO A 68 4.86 -11.12 -2.43
CA PRO A 68 5.61 -11.97 -3.36
C PRO A 68 5.83 -13.39 -2.84
N ALA A 69 6.12 -13.56 -1.55
CA ALA A 69 6.30 -14.89 -0.97
C ALA A 69 5.01 -15.74 -1.04
N ILE A 70 3.86 -15.15 -0.73
CA ILE A 70 2.55 -15.82 -0.84
C ILE A 70 2.28 -16.22 -2.30
N VAL A 71 2.53 -15.32 -3.25
CA VAL A 71 2.36 -15.61 -4.69
C VAL A 71 3.26 -16.78 -5.13
N LEU A 72 4.54 -16.76 -4.75
CA LEU A 72 5.48 -17.85 -5.06
C LEU A 72 5.03 -19.19 -4.47
N VAL A 73 4.56 -19.20 -3.21
CA VAL A 73 4.04 -20.41 -2.56
C VAL A 73 2.78 -20.92 -3.26
N GLN A 74 1.86 -20.03 -3.65
CA GLN A 74 0.65 -20.42 -4.37
C GLN A 74 0.96 -21.02 -5.74
N ILE A 75 1.90 -20.43 -6.50
CA ILE A 75 2.34 -20.97 -7.78
C ILE A 75 2.94 -22.36 -7.59
N ARG A 76 3.83 -22.56 -6.59
CA ARG A 76 4.43 -23.85 -6.28
C ARG A 76 3.48 -24.93 -5.80
N LYS A 77 2.30 -24.57 -5.28
CA LYS A 77 1.26 -25.54 -4.87
C LYS A 77 0.35 -25.94 -6.03
N LYS A 78 0.30 -25.12 -7.08
CA LYS A 78 -0.55 -25.32 -8.25
C LYS A 78 0.15 -26.15 -9.35
N PHE A 79 1.48 -26.17 -9.33
CA PHE A 79 2.35 -27.03 -10.14
C PHE A 79 2.92 -28.15 -9.28
#